data_AF-A0A964JRW3-F1
#
_entry.id   AF-A0A964JRW3-F1
#
_cell.length_a   1.000
_cell.length_b   1.000
_cell.length_c   1.000
_cell.angle_alpha   90.00
_cell.angle_beta   90.00
_cell.angle_gamma   90.00
#
_symmetry.space_group_name_H-M   'P 1'
#
loop_
_entity.id
_entity.type
_entity.pdbx_description
1 polymer ?
#
loop_
_entity_poly.entity_id
_entity_poly.type
_entity_poly.pdbx_seq_one_letter_code
_entity_poly.pdbx_strand_id
1 'polypeptide(L)'
;MGWRPIIGYARRQHLDLRRCGVSEVEFQVVRDAVLGIVDATVRTLDELRARLPPGTVGSLGEVGKKVGLSTASPTAIRFLEAQGLVLRLPASGHLQNERYVWRRTGVEDIVKELDDLRAAHVQVASHFFTVAGPATLGELSSFAGLARQKATVAIAALELVAFDVDGSAEPHLMHRAMSDELPEAAAETTHLLGFIDPFVEYRSSVSRLVDDRHHAVELPQTNGKNAALRDLKALWHRSIHDAGEICGVWEFDPRSEQVVTACFERADAGRKKRIAAAADRMTILLRDTLADARTFSLDTEEKLWRRASLVRSMAG
;
A
#
# COMPACT_ATOMS: atom_id res chain seq x y z
N MET A 1 23.08 13.05 -14.73
CA MET A 1 21.66 12.66 -14.69
C MET A 1 21.10 13.05 -13.33
N GLY A 2 20.09 13.93 -13.28
CA GLY A 2 19.51 14.40 -12.02
C GLY A 2 18.65 13.31 -11.37
N TRP A 3 19.05 12.86 -10.19
CA TRP A 3 18.43 11.74 -9.47
C TRP A 3 17.09 12.16 -8.83
N ARG A 4 16.03 11.37 -9.04
CA ARG A 4 14.75 11.53 -8.34
C ARG A 4 14.30 10.16 -7.84
N PRO A 5 14.38 9.88 -6.53
CA PRO A 5 13.78 8.67 -5.98
C PRO A 5 12.27 8.65 -6.24
N ILE A 6 11.78 7.52 -6.76
CA ILE A 6 10.39 7.28 -7.16
C ILE A 6 9.46 7.17 -5.94
N ILE A 7 10.00 6.87 -4.75
CA ILE A 7 9.23 6.72 -3.52
C ILE A 7 9.33 8.00 -2.66
N GLY A 8 8.18 8.60 -2.33
CA GLY A 8 8.10 9.86 -1.57
C GLY A 8 8.87 9.85 -0.24
N TYR A 9 8.95 8.70 0.42
CA TYR A 9 9.71 8.53 1.67
C TYR A 9 11.24 8.64 1.46
N ALA A 10 11.79 7.95 0.46
CA ALA A 10 13.22 8.03 0.12
C ALA A 10 13.60 9.45 -0.33
N ARG A 11 12.71 10.12 -1.07
CA ARG A 11 12.88 11.54 -1.43
C ARG A 11 12.95 12.46 -0.22
N ARG A 12 12.05 12.28 0.75
CA ARG A 12 12.01 13.08 1.97
C ARG A 12 13.28 12.90 2.79
N GLN A 13 13.68 11.65 3.04
CA GLN A 13 14.90 11.35 3.80
C GLN A 13 16.16 11.90 3.11
N HIS A 14 16.21 11.86 1.78
CA HIS A 14 17.30 12.46 1.02
C HIS A 14 17.34 14.00 1.17
N LEU A 15 16.19 14.68 1.17
CA LEU A 15 16.13 16.12 1.47
C LEU A 15 16.56 16.42 2.91
N ASP A 16 16.21 15.56 3.87
CA ASP A 16 16.63 15.70 5.26
C ASP A 16 18.14 15.49 5.44
N LEU A 17 18.77 14.58 4.69
CA LEU A 17 20.23 14.46 4.65
C LEU A 17 20.92 15.74 4.14
N ARG A 18 20.37 16.36 3.09
CA ARG A 18 20.89 17.64 2.58
C ARG A 18 20.79 18.75 3.62
N ARG A 19 19.71 18.77 4.41
CA ARG A 19 19.57 19.71 5.55
C ARG A 19 20.61 19.46 6.64
N CYS A 20 21.08 18.22 6.77
CA CYS A 20 22.18 17.85 7.68
C CYS A 20 23.58 18.15 7.12
N GLY A 21 23.68 18.76 5.94
CA GLY A 21 24.96 19.11 5.32
C GLY A 21 25.63 17.98 4.54
N VAL A 22 24.97 16.82 4.36
CA VAL A 22 25.50 15.73 3.55
C VAL A 22 25.33 16.06 2.08
N SER A 23 26.42 16.13 1.33
CA SER A 23 26.42 16.34 -0.11
C SER A 23 26.00 15.08 -0.87
N GLU A 24 25.61 15.24 -2.15
CA GLU A 24 25.28 14.11 -3.02
C GLU A 24 26.46 13.13 -3.17
N VAL A 25 27.67 13.68 -3.28
CA VAL A 25 28.90 12.88 -3.46
C VAL A 25 29.20 12.07 -2.20
N GLU A 26 29.11 12.69 -1.02
CA GLU A 26 29.29 11.97 0.25
C GLU A 26 28.21 10.89 0.43
N PHE A 27 26.95 11.20 0.10
CA PHE A 27 25.87 10.21 0.17
C PHE A 27 26.09 9.05 -0.81
N GLN A 28 26.59 9.34 -2.01
CA GLN A 28 26.96 8.33 -3.00
C GLN A 28 28.03 7.37 -2.46
N VAL A 29 29.08 7.89 -1.84
CA VAL A 29 30.14 7.08 -1.21
C VAL A 29 29.56 6.16 -0.13
N VAL A 30 28.68 6.69 0.73
CA VAL A 30 28.00 5.87 1.75
C VAL A 30 27.16 4.78 1.11
N ARG A 31 26.39 5.11 0.07
CA ARG A 31 25.53 4.16 -0.64
C ARG A 31 26.34 3.03 -1.27
N ASP A 32 27.43 3.37 -1.96
CA ASP A 32 28.25 2.39 -2.66
C ASP A 32 29.00 1.49 -1.66
N ALA A 33 29.45 2.06 -0.54
CA ALA A 33 30.03 1.27 0.56
C ALA A 33 29.01 0.31 1.18
N VAL A 34 27.78 0.77 1.45
CA VAL A 34 26.69 -0.10 1.92
C VAL A 34 26.39 -1.20 0.91
N LEU A 35 26.25 -0.86 -0.38
CA LEU A 35 25.99 -1.82 -1.44
C LEU A 35 27.10 -2.88 -1.54
N GLY A 36 28.36 -2.47 -1.38
CA GLY A 36 29.53 -3.36 -1.42
C GLY A 36 29.59 -4.38 -0.27
N ILE A 37 28.98 -4.08 0.88
CA ILE A 37 28.97 -4.99 2.04
C ILE A 37 27.68 -5.82 2.16
N VAL A 38 26.60 -5.42 1.50
CA VAL A 38 25.36 -6.21 1.48
C VAL A 38 25.56 -7.39 0.54
N ASP A 39 25.49 -8.59 1.10
CA ASP A 39 25.60 -9.86 0.39
C ASP A 39 24.25 -10.63 0.44
N ALA A 40 24.21 -11.89 -0.01
CA ALA A 40 22.99 -12.71 0.02
C ALA A 40 22.55 -13.08 1.45
N THR A 41 23.42 -12.91 2.45
CA THR A 41 23.11 -13.19 3.85
C THR A 41 22.23 -12.10 4.43
N VAL A 42 21.23 -12.53 5.19
CA VAL A 42 20.32 -11.64 5.92
C VAL A 42 21.06 -11.01 7.11
N ARG A 43 21.03 -9.68 7.22
CA ARG A 43 21.73 -8.93 8.29
C ARG A 43 20.91 -7.76 8.82
N THR A 44 21.07 -7.45 10.09
CA THR A 44 20.58 -6.20 10.70
C THR A 44 21.38 -5.00 10.19
N LEU A 45 20.84 -3.80 10.39
CA LEU A 45 21.54 -2.57 10.02
C LEU A 45 22.84 -2.38 10.81
N ASP A 46 22.87 -2.81 12.07
CA ASP A 46 24.04 -2.66 12.93
C ASP A 46 25.17 -3.65 12.54
N GLU A 47 24.82 -4.87 12.15
CA GLU A 47 25.78 -5.81 11.55
C GLU A 47 26.35 -5.30 10.22
N LEU A 48 25.52 -4.65 9.40
CA LEU A 48 26.00 -4.00 8.17
C LEU A 48 26.94 -2.83 8.52
N ARG A 49 26.56 -1.96 9.46
CA ARG A 49 27.42 -0.84 9.89
C ARG A 49 28.77 -1.31 10.41
N ALA A 50 28.82 -2.39 11.17
CA ALA A 50 30.06 -2.95 11.71
C ALA A 50 31.03 -3.43 10.61
N ARG A 51 30.53 -3.70 9.40
CA ARG A 51 31.33 -4.10 8.23
C ARG A 51 31.76 -2.94 7.34
N LEU A 52 31.24 -1.73 7.57
CA LEU A 52 31.64 -0.56 6.79
C LEU A 52 33.09 -0.16 7.14
N PRO A 53 33.86 0.34 6.16
CA PRO A 53 35.16 0.91 6.45
C PRO A 53 35.08 2.02 7.52
N PRO A 54 36.10 2.14 8.40
CA PRO A 54 36.14 3.22 9.38
C PRO A 54 36.01 4.60 8.71
N GLY A 55 35.18 5.47 9.28
CA GLY A 55 34.95 6.82 8.76
C GLY A 55 33.98 6.90 7.58
N THR A 56 33.48 5.78 7.04
CA THR A 56 32.46 5.83 5.97
C THR A 56 31.18 6.53 6.41
N VAL A 57 30.77 6.39 7.67
CA VAL A 57 29.54 6.98 8.20
C VAL A 57 29.85 7.76 9.46
N GLY A 58 29.62 9.07 9.41
CA GLY A 58 29.71 9.98 10.55
C GLY A 58 28.36 10.23 11.23
N SER A 59 28.43 10.75 12.46
CA SER A 59 27.28 11.32 13.16
C SER A 59 26.80 12.58 12.44
N LEU A 60 25.49 12.72 12.26
CA LEU A 60 24.86 13.93 11.70
C LEU A 60 24.62 15.03 12.75
N GLY A 61 25.09 14.82 13.99
CA GLY A 61 25.00 15.79 15.07
C GLY A 61 23.57 16.17 15.46
N GLU A 62 23.41 17.36 16.03
CA GLU A 62 22.12 17.86 16.51
C GLU A 62 21.12 18.15 15.39
N VAL A 63 21.61 18.53 14.19
CA VAL A 63 20.75 18.75 13.02
C VAL A 63 20.11 17.44 12.59
N GLY A 64 20.92 16.37 12.52
CA GLY A 64 20.44 15.02 12.27
C GLY A 64 19.39 14.56 13.28
N LYS A 65 19.66 14.73 14.58
CA LYS A 65 18.71 14.37 15.64
C LYS A 65 17.36 15.07 15.48
N LYS A 66 17.33 16.36 15.11
CA LYS A 66 16.09 17.13 14.88
C LYS A 66 15.23 16.57 13.73
N VAL A 67 15.84 15.94 12.74
CA VAL A 67 15.12 15.30 11.62
C VAL A 67 15.03 13.78 11.77
N GLY A 68 15.41 13.23 12.93
CA GLY A 68 15.33 11.80 13.22
C GLY A 68 16.40 10.94 12.53
N LEU A 69 17.52 11.54 12.10
CA LEU A 69 18.63 10.84 11.43
C LEU A 69 19.91 10.95 12.26
N SER A 70 20.36 9.85 12.85
CA SER A 70 21.65 9.82 13.56
C SER A 70 22.85 9.72 12.61
N THR A 71 22.66 9.07 11.47
CA THR A 71 23.69 8.73 10.47
C THR A 71 23.06 8.68 9.07
N ALA A 72 23.88 8.63 8.02
CA ALA A 72 23.40 8.47 6.64
C ALA A 72 23.05 7.01 6.26
N SER A 73 23.50 6.00 7.01
CA SER A 73 23.30 4.58 6.67
C SER A 73 21.83 4.17 6.50
N PRO A 74 20.88 4.55 7.39
CA PRO A 74 19.48 4.19 7.22
C PRO A 74 18.92 4.71 5.90
N THR A 75 19.25 5.95 5.52
CA THR A 75 18.78 6.52 4.25
C THR A 75 19.45 5.85 3.06
N ALA A 76 20.74 5.52 3.15
CA ALA A 76 21.47 4.83 2.09
C ALA A 76 20.85 3.44 1.79
N ILE A 77 20.56 2.64 2.82
CA ILE A 77 19.93 1.33 2.62
C ILE A 77 18.50 1.45 2.09
N ARG A 78 17.71 2.41 2.60
CA ARG A 78 16.36 2.71 2.08
C ARG A 78 16.38 3.12 0.61
N PHE A 79 17.44 3.78 0.16
CA PHE A 79 17.63 4.16 -1.23
C PHE A 79 17.92 2.94 -2.10
N LEU A 80 18.82 2.05 -1.65
CA LEU A 80 19.11 0.79 -2.34
C LEU A 80 17.89 -0.13 -2.42
N GLU A 81 17.03 -0.13 -1.40
CA GLU A 81 15.72 -0.79 -1.44
C GLU A 81 14.82 -0.22 -2.53
N ALA A 82 14.72 1.11 -2.63
CA ALA A 82 13.92 1.78 -3.65
C ALA A 82 14.45 1.52 -5.08
N GLN A 83 15.71 1.11 -5.22
CA GLN A 83 16.32 0.69 -6.48
C GLN A 83 16.17 -0.81 -6.76
N GLY A 84 15.58 -1.59 -5.83
CA GLY A 84 15.49 -3.04 -5.97
C GLY A 84 16.82 -3.77 -5.86
N LEU A 85 17.87 -3.12 -5.32
CA LEU A 85 19.19 -3.74 -5.12
C LEU A 85 19.31 -4.46 -3.77
N VAL A 86 18.52 -4.02 -2.79
CA VAL A 86 18.48 -4.59 -1.44
C VAL A 86 17.05 -4.93 -1.06
N LEU A 87 16.84 -6.13 -0.53
CA LEU A 87 15.55 -6.57 0.00
C LEU A 87 15.51 -6.30 1.50
N ARG A 88 14.44 -5.66 1.96
CA ARG A 88 14.12 -5.54 3.38
C ARG A 88 13.12 -6.61 3.79
N LEU A 89 13.46 -7.35 4.83
CA LEU A 89 12.66 -8.45 5.38
C LEU A 89 12.37 -8.16 6.85
N PRO A 90 11.20 -8.56 7.38
CA PRO A 90 10.99 -8.57 8.81
C PRO A 90 11.92 -9.60 9.46
N ALA A 91 12.59 -9.22 10.54
CA ALA A 91 13.57 -10.07 11.22
C ALA A 91 12.97 -11.38 11.75
N SER A 92 11.69 -11.37 12.13
CA SER A 92 10.97 -12.55 12.63
C SER A 92 10.27 -13.34 11.52
N GLY A 93 10.38 -12.93 10.26
CA GLY A 93 9.57 -13.48 9.17
C GLY A 93 8.11 -13.02 9.17
N HIS A 94 7.68 -12.25 10.17
CA HIS A 94 6.32 -11.75 10.27
C HIS A 94 6.23 -10.24 9.98
N LEU A 95 5.27 -9.83 9.14
CA LEU A 95 5.17 -8.47 8.61
C LEU A 95 4.89 -7.38 9.67
N GLN A 96 4.40 -7.77 10.85
CA GLN A 96 4.05 -6.88 11.96
C GLN A 96 5.23 -6.38 12.79
N ASN A 97 6.42 -6.95 12.62
CA ASN A 97 7.57 -6.57 13.42
C ASN A 97 8.35 -5.41 12.81
N GLU A 98 8.64 -4.39 13.63
CA GLU A 98 9.36 -3.18 13.23
C GLU A 98 10.88 -3.39 13.12
N ARG A 99 11.37 -4.59 13.44
CA ARG A 99 12.78 -4.95 13.27
C ARG A 99 12.97 -5.57 11.91
N TYR A 100 13.85 -4.93 11.13
CA TYR A 100 14.14 -5.35 9.78
C TYR A 100 15.57 -5.85 9.64
N VAL A 101 15.74 -6.72 8.66
CA VAL A 101 16.99 -7.26 8.20
C VAL A 101 17.04 -7.10 6.68
N TRP A 102 18.25 -7.09 6.14
CA TRP A 102 18.51 -6.78 4.75
C TRP A 102 19.43 -7.81 4.11
N ARG A 103 19.22 -8.06 2.82
CA ARG A 103 20.09 -8.86 1.96
C ARG A 103 20.04 -8.33 0.54
N ARG A 104 20.95 -8.78 -0.34
CA ARG A 104 20.82 -8.57 -1.78
C ARG A 104 19.53 -9.19 -2.31
N THR A 105 18.89 -8.52 -3.26
CA THR A 105 17.68 -9.02 -3.91
C THR A 105 17.97 -10.22 -4.80
N GLY A 106 19.14 -10.26 -5.46
CA GLY A 106 19.49 -11.29 -6.44
C GLY A 106 18.88 -11.05 -7.83
N VAL A 107 18.33 -9.85 -8.07
CA VAL A 107 17.74 -9.44 -9.35
C VAL A 107 18.49 -8.26 -9.97
N GLU A 108 19.76 -8.07 -9.57
CA GLU A 108 20.55 -6.91 -9.99
C GLU A 108 20.69 -6.81 -11.51
N ASP A 109 20.74 -7.93 -12.22
CA ASP A 109 20.85 -7.93 -13.67
C ASP A 109 19.54 -7.48 -14.33
N ILE A 110 18.39 -7.88 -13.78
CA ILE A 110 17.06 -7.36 -14.20
C ILE A 110 17.00 -5.84 -13.94
N VAL A 111 17.49 -5.37 -12.80
CA VAL A 111 17.50 -3.94 -12.46
C VAL A 111 18.43 -3.15 -13.39
N LYS A 112 19.59 -3.70 -13.76
CA LYS A 112 20.52 -3.07 -14.72
C LYS A 112 19.94 -3.01 -16.13
N GLU A 113 19.14 -3.99 -16.51
CA GLU A 113 18.50 -4.05 -17.84
C GLU A 113 17.33 -3.04 -17.99
N LEU A 114 16.91 -2.38 -16.90
CA LEU A 114 15.92 -1.28 -16.93
C LEU A 114 16.51 0.06 -17.41
N ASP A 115 17.32 0.03 -18.48
CA ASP A 115 17.85 1.25 -19.10
C ASP A 115 16.77 2.05 -19.83
N ASP A 116 15.72 1.38 -20.31
CA ASP A 116 14.56 2.03 -20.93
C ASP A 116 13.40 2.22 -19.94
N LEU A 117 13.41 3.38 -19.27
CA LEU A 117 12.31 3.81 -18.40
C LEU A 117 10.95 3.83 -19.12
N ARG A 118 10.90 4.03 -20.44
CA ARG A 118 9.64 4.00 -21.18
C ARG A 118 9.10 2.58 -21.22
N ALA A 119 9.93 1.60 -21.57
CA ALA A 119 9.55 0.19 -21.56
C ALA A 119 9.09 -0.26 -20.15
N ALA A 120 9.77 0.18 -19.10
CA ALA A 120 9.37 -0.09 -17.72
C ALA A 120 7.97 0.47 -17.39
N HIS A 121 7.66 1.71 -17.80
CA HIS A 121 6.32 2.27 -17.61
C HIS A 121 5.24 1.47 -18.36
N VAL A 122 5.53 0.97 -19.57
CA VAL A 122 4.61 0.13 -20.34
C VAL A 122 4.34 -1.20 -19.61
N GLN A 123 5.37 -1.84 -19.05
CA GLN A 123 5.20 -3.07 -18.27
C GLN A 123 4.36 -2.84 -17.01
N VAL A 124 4.62 -1.75 -16.26
CA VAL A 124 3.81 -1.38 -15.09
C VAL A 124 2.36 -1.12 -15.48
N ALA A 125 2.13 -0.39 -16.57
CA ALA A 125 0.78 -0.13 -17.08
C ALA A 125 0.07 -1.44 -17.49
N SER A 126 0.76 -2.34 -18.20
CA SER A 126 0.20 -3.62 -18.61
C SER A 126 -0.24 -4.47 -17.42
N HIS A 127 0.62 -4.56 -16.40
CA HIS A 127 0.31 -5.29 -15.17
C HIS A 127 -0.86 -4.65 -14.41
N PHE A 128 -0.87 -3.32 -14.29
CA PHE A 128 -1.97 -2.60 -13.67
C PHE A 128 -3.31 -2.90 -14.35
N PHE A 129 -3.40 -2.82 -15.68
CA PHE A 129 -4.66 -3.11 -16.39
C PHE A 129 -5.05 -4.59 -16.36
N THR A 130 -4.11 -5.50 -16.15
CA THR A 130 -4.40 -6.94 -15.97
C THR A 130 -5.09 -7.19 -14.64
N VAL A 131 -4.72 -6.46 -13.58
CA VAL A 131 -5.22 -6.68 -12.22
C VAL A 131 -6.39 -5.76 -11.86
N ALA A 132 -6.33 -4.50 -12.29
CA ALA A 132 -7.27 -3.45 -11.93
C ALA A 132 -8.23 -3.06 -13.06
N GLY A 133 -8.01 -3.56 -14.28
CA GLY A 133 -8.90 -3.27 -15.41
C GLY A 133 -10.34 -3.76 -15.16
N PRO A 134 -11.36 -3.05 -15.66
CA PRO A 134 -11.31 -1.77 -16.35
C PRO A 134 -10.91 -0.60 -15.43
N ALA A 135 -10.01 0.29 -15.89
CA ALA A 135 -9.47 1.40 -15.09
C ALA A 135 -9.25 2.68 -15.91
N THR A 136 -9.13 3.84 -15.28
CA THR A 136 -8.86 5.12 -15.95
C THR A 136 -7.37 5.46 -16.01
N LEU A 137 -7.01 6.41 -16.89
CA LEU A 137 -5.67 7.04 -16.89
C LEU A 137 -5.33 7.65 -15.52
N GLY A 138 -6.31 8.23 -14.83
CA GLY A 138 -6.15 8.83 -13.51
C GLY A 138 -5.75 7.79 -12.46
N GLU A 139 -6.40 6.63 -12.49
CA GLU A 139 -6.12 5.52 -11.57
C GLU A 139 -4.70 4.95 -11.80
N LEU A 140 -4.29 4.70 -13.04
CA LEU A 140 -2.91 4.29 -13.36
C LEU A 140 -1.89 5.33 -12.88
N SER A 141 -2.13 6.61 -13.17
CA SER A 141 -1.24 7.72 -12.80
C SER A 141 -1.08 7.82 -11.28
N SER A 142 -2.18 7.65 -10.54
CA SER A 142 -2.21 7.63 -9.07
C SER A 142 -1.43 6.42 -8.52
N PHE A 143 -1.77 5.21 -8.97
CA PHE A 143 -1.16 3.96 -8.53
C PHE A 143 0.35 3.94 -8.79
N ALA A 144 0.77 4.22 -10.02
CA ALA A 144 2.17 4.11 -10.42
C ALA A 144 3.02 5.35 -10.04
N GLY A 145 2.39 6.40 -9.49
CA GLY A 145 3.08 7.67 -9.21
C GLY A 145 3.63 8.35 -10.48
N LEU A 146 3.07 8.03 -11.64
CA LEU A 146 3.52 8.55 -12.93
C LEU A 146 2.84 9.88 -13.24
N ALA A 147 3.59 10.81 -13.83
CA ALA A 147 2.98 11.99 -14.44
C ALA A 147 2.02 11.54 -15.56
N ARG A 148 0.84 12.16 -15.66
CA ARG A 148 -0.20 11.79 -16.64
C ARG A 148 0.33 11.61 -18.05
N GLN A 149 1.20 12.51 -18.53
CA GLN A 149 1.83 12.40 -19.85
C GLN A 149 2.58 11.07 -20.06
N LYS A 150 3.32 10.59 -19.04
CA LYS A 150 4.03 9.31 -19.11
C LYS A 150 3.07 8.13 -19.09
N ALA A 151 2.03 8.20 -18.26
CA ALA A 151 0.99 7.18 -18.22
C ALA A 151 0.22 7.09 -19.56
N THR A 152 -0.08 8.22 -20.20
CA THR A 152 -0.67 8.26 -21.55
C THR A 152 0.24 7.59 -22.58
N VAL A 153 1.54 7.90 -22.58
CA VAL A 153 2.51 7.27 -23.50
C VAL A 153 2.62 5.76 -23.25
N ALA A 154 2.53 5.31 -22.01
CA ALA A 154 2.54 3.89 -21.66
C ALA A 154 1.28 3.17 -22.15
N ILE A 155 0.11 3.75 -21.91
CA ILE A 155 -1.20 3.25 -22.39
C ILE A 155 -1.23 3.12 -23.91
N ALA A 156 -0.69 4.10 -24.64
CA ALA A 156 -0.69 4.09 -26.11
C ALA A 156 0.14 2.94 -26.74
N ALA A 157 1.00 2.29 -25.95
CA ALA A 157 1.78 1.13 -26.39
C ALA A 157 1.08 -0.22 -26.10
N LEU A 158 -0.11 -0.20 -25.49
CA LEU A 158 -0.88 -1.38 -25.11
C LEU A 158 -2.12 -1.54 -25.99
N GLU A 159 -2.59 -2.78 -26.13
CA GLU A 159 -3.83 -3.12 -26.83
C GLU A 159 -5.05 -3.01 -25.91
N LEU A 160 -5.28 -1.78 -25.43
CA LEU A 160 -6.42 -1.48 -24.57
C LEU A 160 -7.64 -1.05 -25.40
N VAL A 161 -8.82 -1.46 -24.95
CA VAL A 161 -10.11 -1.04 -25.49
C VAL A 161 -10.85 -0.19 -24.48
N ALA A 162 -11.67 0.74 -24.98
CA ALA A 162 -12.62 1.44 -24.14
C ALA A 162 -13.65 0.45 -23.59
N PHE A 163 -13.92 0.56 -22.31
CA PHE A 163 -14.93 -0.20 -21.60
C PHE A 163 -15.92 0.77 -20.98
N ASP A 164 -17.21 0.57 -21.21
CA ASP A 164 -18.24 1.43 -20.64
C ASP A 164 -18.50 0.99 -19.19
N VAL A 165 -18.46 1.94 -18.27
CA VAL A 165 -18.74 1.71 -16.85
C VAL A 165 -19.81 2.68 -16.44
N ASP A 166 -20.97 2.13 -16.05
CA ASP A 166 -22.12 2.90 -15.61
C ASP A 166 -21.73 3.94 -14.56
N GLY A 167 -22.22 5.17 -14.74
CA GLY A 167 -21.96 6.28 -13.83
C GLY A 167 -20.55 6.89 -13.92
N SER A 168 -19.67 6.41 -14.81
CA SER A 168 -18.37 7.03 -15.02
C SER A 168 -18.40 8.16 -16.06
N ALA A 169 -17.80 9.30 -15.72
CA ALA A 169 -17.53 10.38 -16.68
C ALA A 169 -16.18 10.22 -17.41
N GLU A 170 -15.27 9.41 -16.87
CA GLU A 170 -13.95 9.15 -17.49
C GLU A 170 -13.98 7.85 -18.28
N PRO A 171 -13.28 7.76 -19.44
CA PRO A 171 -13.19 6.52 -20.18
C PRO A 171 -12.39 5.48 -19.40
N HIS A 172 -12.99 4.30 -19.21
CA HIS A 172 -12.31 3.14 -18.69
C HIS A 172 -11.64 2.35 -19.80
N LEU A 173 -10.47 1.80 -19.50
CA LEU A 173 -9.67 1.00 -20.40
C LEU A 173 -9.42 -0.37 -19.80
N MET A 174 -9.41 -1.39 -20.65
CA MET A 174 -9.02 -2.75 -20.27
C MET A 174 -8.32 -3.45 -21.44
N HIS A 175 -7.58 -4.52 -21.17
CA HIS A 175 -7.01 -5.35 -22.24
C HIS A 175 -8.11 -5.96 -23.08
N ARG A 176 -7.98 -5.89 -24.42
CA ARG A 176 -8.95 -6.49 -25.36
C ARG A 176 -9.24 -7.96 -25.05
N ALA A 177 -8.21 -8.74 -24.74
CA ALA A 177 -8.38 -10.15 -24.41
C ALA A 177 -9.29 -10.37 -23.18
N MET A 178 -9.32 -9.42 -22.24
CA MET A 178 -10.17 -9.51 -21.04
C MET A 178 -11.58 -8.97 -21.29
N SER A 179 -11.79 -8.07 -22.26
CA SER A 179 -13.14 -7.58 -22.58
C SER A 179 -14.02 -8.66 -23.18
N ASP A 180 -13.41 -9.58 -23.92
CA ASP A 180 -14.10 -10.66 -24.62
C ASP A 180 -14.45 -11.82 -23.67
N GLU A 181 -13.82 -11.87 -22.49
CA GLU A 181 -13.92 -12.95 -21.49
C GLU A 181 -14.41 -12.42 -20.13
N LEU A 182 -15.31 -11.43 -20.12
CA LEU A 182 -15.87 -10.96 -18.85
C LEU A 182 -16.60 -12.11 -18.15
N PRO A 183 -16.21 -12.43 -16.90
CA PRO A 183 -16.90 -13.46 -16.16
C PRO A 183 -18.35 -13.02 -15.92
N GLU A 184 -19.28 -13.96 -15.97
CA GLU A 184 -20.62 -13.73 -15.44
C GLU A 184 -20.52 -13.21 -13.99
N ALA A 185 -21.43 -12.31 -13.62
CA ALA A 185 -21.46 -11.77 -12.27
C ALA A 185 -21.42 -12.92 -11.26
N ALA A 186 -20.37 -12.93 -10.42
CA ALA A 186 -20.19 -13.99 -9.46
C ALA A 186 -21.41 -14.07 -8.53
N ALA A 187 -21.74 -15.30 -8.11
CA ALA A 187 -22.77 -15.54 -7.10
C ALA A 187 -22.57 -14.67 -5.85
N GLU A 188 -23.62 -14.53 -5.03
CA GLU A 188 -23.61 -13.75 -3.78
C GLU A 188 -22.44 -14.15 -2.85
N THR A 189 -21.31 -13.46 -3.04
CA THR A 189 -20.05 -13.70 -2.34
C THR A 189 -19.80 -12.53 -1.41
N THR A 190 -19.45 -12.87 -0.17
CA THR A 190 -19.18 -11.88 0.88
C THR A 190 -17.73 -11.99 1.32
N HIS A 191 -17.02 -10.86 1.28
CA HIS A 191 -15.61 -10.75 1.63
C HIS A 191 -15.38 -9.64 2.66
N LEU A 192 -14.56 -9.92 3.67
CA LEU A 192 -14.02 -8.91 4.56
C LEU A 192 -12.60 -8.62 4.10
N LEU A 193 -12.39 -7.46 3.49
CA LEU A 193 -11.09 -7.07 2.95
C LEU A 193 -10.26 -6.35 3.99
N GLY A 194 -8.93 -6.43 3.85
CA GLY A 194 -7.99 -5.78 4.76
C GLY A 194 -8.01 -4.26 4.65
N PHE A 195 -7.22 -3.61 5.50
CA PHE A 195 -6.95 -2.17 5.35
C PHE A 195 -5.96 -1.94 4.21
N ILE A 196 -6.18 -0.92 3.37
CA ILE A 196 -5.41 -0.66 2.13
C ILE A 196 -5.44 -1.90 1.22
N ASP A 197 -6.59 -2.53 1.10
CA ASP A 197 -6.75 -3.63 0.16
C ASP A 197 -6.67 -3.09 -1.28
N PRO A 198 -5.85 -3.68 -2.17
CA PRO A 198 -5.71 -3.26 -3.55
C PRO A 198 -7.04 -3.17 -4.31
N PHE A 199 -8.03 -3.99 -3.95
CA PHE A 199 -9.35 -3.95 -4.58
C PHE A 199 -10.04 -2.58 -4.44
N VAL A 200 -9.83 -1.92 -3.29
CA VAL A 200 -10.38 -0.58 -3.01
C VAL A 200 -9.40 0.50 -3.46
N GLU A 201 -8.12 0.37 -3.08
CA GLU A 201 -7.12 1.44 -3.26
C GLU A 201 -6.83 1.77 -4.72
N TYR A 202 -6.89 0.78 -5.61
CA TYR A 202 -6.62 1.00 -7.04
C TYR A 202 -7.67 1.87 -7.72
N ARG A 203 -8.88 1.98 -7.15
CA ARG A 203 -9.96 2.79 -7.71
C ARG A 203 -9.80 4.28 -7.46
N SER A 204 -9.00 4.67 -6.47
CA SER A 204 -8.83 6.07 -6.03
C SER A 204 -10.14 6.83 -5.76
N SER A 205 -11.27 6.11 -5.61
CA SER A 205 -12.62 6.60 -5.39
C SER A 205 -13.48 5.49 -4.81
N VAL A 206 -13.91 5.64 -3.56
CA VAL A 206 -14.73 4.65 -2.83
C VAL A 206 -16.14 4.60 -3.40
N SER A 207 -16.67 5.73 -3.89
CA SER A 207 -18.01 5.85 -4.48
C SER A 207 -18.29 4.85 -5.61
N ARG A 208 -17.23 4.42 -6.32
CA ARG A 208 -17.33 3.48 -7.45
C ARG A 208 -17.59 2.04 -7.02
N LEU A 209 -17.41 1.77 -5.74
CA LEU A 209 -17.60 0.45 -5.15
C LEU A 209 -18.76 0.47 -4.17
N VAL A 210 -19.53 1.55 -4.08
CA VAL A 210 -20.63 1.72 -3.11
C VAL A 210 -21.88 2.08 -3.89
N ASP A 211 -23.00 1.42 -3.60
CA ASP A 211 -24.31 1.77 -4.15
C ASP A 211 -24.64 3.25 -3.85
N ASP A 212 -25.15 3.97 -4.84
CA ASP A 212 -25.51 5.39 -4.76
C ASP A 212 -26.37 5.75 -3.54
N ARG A 213 -27.21 4.83 -3.08
CA ARG A 213 -28.06 5.03 -1.89
C ARG A 213 -27.24 5.23 -0.60
N HIS A 214 -26.02 4.69 -0.54
CA HIS A 214 -25.13 4.79 0.62
C HIS A 214 -24.09 5.91 0.48
N HIS A 215 -24.05 6.65 -0.63
CA HIS A 215 -23.07 7.73 -0.85
C HIS A 215 -23.03 8.79 0.24
N ALA A 216 -24.16 9.04 0.90
CA ALA A 216 -24.29 10.00 1.99
C ALA A 216 -23.87 9.46 3.36
N VAL A 217 -23.56 8.17 3.49
CA VAL A 217 -23.07 7.59 4.74
C VAL A 217 -21.72 8.23 5.08
N GLU A 218 -21.60 8.72 6.31
CA GLU A 218 -20.38 9.35 6.78
C GLU A 218 -19.53 8.38 7.59
N LEU A 219 -18.22 8.35 7.30
CA LEU A 219 -17.24 7.58 8.05
C LEU A 219 -16.14 8.48 8.62
N PRO A 220 -15.68 8.23 9.86
CA PRO A 220 -14.51 8.90 10.40
C PRO A 220 -13.24 8.63 9.60
N GLN A 221 -12.45 9.69 9.43
CA GLN A 221 -11.17 9.68 8.72
C GLN A 221 -10.00 9.76 9.71
N THR A 222 -8.79 9.56 9.19
CA THR A 222 -7.53 9.65 9.96
C THR A 222 -7.32 10.97 10.68
N ASN A 223 -7.90 12.06 10.16
CA ASN A 223 -7.82 13.40 10.74
C ASN A 223 -8.90 13.67 11.81
N GLY A 224 -9.69 12.65 12.17
CA GLY A 224 -10.78 12.74 13.15
C GLY A 224 -12.05 13.41 12.64
N LYS A 225 -12.12 13.81 11.36
CA LYS A 225 -13.33 14.35 10.73
C LYS A 225 -14.11 13.23 10.03
N ASN A 226 -15.41 13.40 9.96
CA ASN A 226 -16.26 12.57 9.11
C ASN A 226 -16.19 13.06 7.66
N ALA A 227 -16.37 12.13 6.73
CA ALA A 227 -16.59 12.44 5.32
C ALA A 227 -17.54 11.40 4.72
N ALA A 228 -18.37 11.86 3.79
CA ALA A 228 -19.33 11.01 3.08
C ALA A 228 -18.59 10.04 2.13
N LEU A 229 -19.10 8.82 1.99
CA LEU A 229 -18.50 7.77 1.15
C LEU A 229 -18.21 8.24 -0.28
N ARG A 230 -19.09 9.09 -0.85
CA ARG A 230 -18.90 9.65 -2.20
C ARG A 230 -17.62 10.48 -2.38
N ASP A 231 -17.15 11.10 -1.30
CA ASP A 231 -16.03 12.05 -1.31
C ASP A 231 -14.70 11.37 -0.94
N LEU A 232 -14.74 10.08 -0.58
CA LEU A 232 -13.57 9.32 -0.14
C LEU A 232 -12.78 8.75 -1.31
N LYS A 233 -11.46 8.94 -1.25
CA LYS A 233 -10.51 8.30 -2.17
C LYS A 233 -9.99 6.95 -1.66
N ALA A 234 -10.04 6.76 -0.35
CA ALA A 234 -9.59 5.57 0.36
C ALA A 234 -10.46 5.38 1.61
N LEU A 235 -10.57 4.14 2.09
CA LEU A 235 -11.29 3.82 3.31
C LEU A 235 -10.32 3.70 4.49
N TRP A 236 -10.60 4.45 5.55
CA TRP A 236 -9.89 4.28 6.81
C TRP A 236 -10.23 2.96 7.52
N HIS A 237 -11.50 2.57 7.43
CA HIS A 237 -12.00 1.33 7.97
C HIS A 237 -11.83 0.19 6.99
N ARG A 238 -11.77 -1.04 7.49
CA ARG A 238 -11.74 -2.24 6.65
C ARG A 238 -13.13 -2.49 6.06
N SER A 239 -13.19 -2.84 4.78
CA SER A 239 -14.45 -2.92 4.04
C SER A 239 -15.08 -4.31 4.09
N ILE A 240 -16.41 -4.34 4.11
CA ILE A 240 -17.22 -5.53 3.84
C ILE A 240 -17.75 -5.41 2.41
N HIS A 241 -17.38 -6.37 1.57
CA HIS A 241 -17.88 -6.49 0.21
C HIS A 241 -18.92 -7.59 0.12
N ASP A 242 -20.00 -7.34 -0.61
CA ASP A 242 -21.02 -8.34 -0.93
C ASP A 242 -21.41 -8.13 -2.39
N ALA A 243 -21.29 -9.19 -3.21
CA ALA A 243 -21.48 -9.14 -4.66
C ALA A 243 -20.63 -8.04 -5.37
N GLY A 244 -19.43 -7.76 -4.85
CA GLY A 244 -18.50 -6.77 -5.40
C GLY A 244 -18.66 -5.36 -4.81
N GLU A 245 -19.76 -5.06 -4.15
CA GLU A 245 -20.05 -3.75 -3.58
C GLU A 245 -19.68 -3.67 -2.09
N ILE A 246 -19.12 -2.54 -1.69
CA ILE A 246 -18.89 -2.16 -0.30
C ILE A 246 -20.25 -1.86 0.33
N CYS A 247 -20.63 -2.70 1.27
CA CYS A 247 -21.91 -2.62 1.96
C CYS A 247 -21.79 -2.33 3.46
N GLY A 248 -20.57 -2.18 3.95
CA GLY A 248 -20.30 -2.01 5.35
C GLY A 248 -18.82 -1.96 5.66
N VAL A 249 -18.54 -1.90 6.96
CA VAL A 249 -17.19 -1.85 7.52
C VAL A 249 -17.04 -2.85 8.66
N TRP A 250 -15.82 -3.27 8.92
CA TRP A 250 -15.49 -4.16 10.01
C TRP A 250 -14.19 -3.77 10.71
N GLU A 251 -14.06 -4.18 11.97
CA GLU A 251 -12.86 -4.00 12.77
C GLU A 251 -12.68 -5.17 13.73
N PHE A 252 -11.47 -5.38 14.25
CA PHE A 252 -11.23 -6.35 15.31
C PHE A 252 -11.33 -5.67 16.68
N ASP A 253 -12.15 -6.22 17.57
CA ASP A 253 -12.19 -5.80 18.97
C ASP A 253 -11.21 -6.63 19.80
N PRO A 254 -10.12 -6.02 20.33
CA PRO A 254 -9.18 -6.75 21.18
C PRO A 254 -9.76 -7.18 22.53
N ARG A 255 -10.89 -6.61 22.99
CA ARG A 255 -11.49 -6.95 24.29
C ARG A 255 -12.36 -8.20 24.23
N SER A 256 -13.10 -8.37 23.14
CA SER A 256 -13.88 -9.59 22.90
C SER A 256 -13.14 -10.60 22.03
N GLU A 257 -11.97 -10.25 21.51
CA GLU A 257 -11.17 -11.02 20.56
C GLU A 257 -11.99 -11.49 19.34
N GLN A 258 -12.84 -10.59 18.82
CA GLN A 258 -13.76 -10.89 17.73
C GLN A 258 -13.80 -9.76 16.72
N VAL A 259 -14.03 -10.12 15.46
CA VAL A 259 -14.40 -9.17 14.43
C VAL A 259 -15.81 -8.66 14.68
N VAL A 260 -15.95 -7.34 14.65
CA VAL A 260 -17.23 -6.63 14.69
C VAL A 260 -17.53 -6.04 13.32
N THR A 261 -18.78 -6.10 12.91
CA THR A 261 -19.23 -5.70 11.57
C THR A 261 -20.40 -4.72 11.67
N ALA A 262 -20.46 -3.76 10.77
CA ALA A 262 -21.63 -2.91 10.56
C ALA A 262 -21.90 -2.73 9.08
N CYS A 263 -23.16 -2.91 8.68
CA CYS A 263 -23.61 -2.65 7.32
C CYS A 263 -24.21 -1.23 7.24
N PHE A 264 -24.13 -0.61 6.08
CA PHE A 264 -24.70 0.73 5.83
C PHE A 264 -26.23 0.73 5.84
N GLU A 265 -26.83 -0.45 5.63
CA GLU A 265 -28.26 -0.68 5.73
C GLU A 265 -28.57 -2.02 6.40
N ARG A 266 -29.82 -2.23 6.77
CA ARG A 266 -30.27 -3.48 7.39
C ARG A 266 -30.15 -4.64 6.40
N ALA A 267 -29.19 -5.53 6.66
CA ALA A 267 -29.02 -6.77 5.91
C ALA A 267 -30.20 -7.76 6.15
N ASP A 268 -30.60 -8.46 5.10
CA ASP A 268 -31.52 -9.60 5.20
C ASP A 268 -30.87 -10.80 5.93
N ALA A 269 -31.64 -11.85 6.20
CA ALA A 269 -31.18 -13.01 6.93
C ALA A 269 -30.04 -13.78 6.22
N GLY A 270 -30.08 -13.87 4.89
CA GLY A 270 -29.06 -14.55 4.09
C GLY A 270 -27.74 -13.79 4.12
N ARG A 271 -27.78 -12.49 3.83
CA ARG A 271 -26.63 -11.58 3.90
C ARG A 271 -26.01 -11.55 5.28
N LYS A 272 -26.83 -11.44 6.34
CA LYS A 272 -26.36 -11.51 7.74
C LYS A 272 -25.58 -12.79 8.03
N LYS A 273 -26.10 -13.94 7.58
CA LYS A 273 -25.42 -15.23 7.76
C LYS A 273 -24.08 -15.29 7.04
N ARG A 274 -23.99 -14.77 5.81
CA ARG A 274 -22.72 -14.74 5.05
C ARG A 274 -21.69 -13.81 5.69
N ILE A 275 -22.09 -12.61 6.12
CA ILE A 275 -21.23 -11.66 6.82
C ILE A 275 -20.71 -12.25 8.13
N ALA A 276 -21.59 -12.85 8.94
CA ALA A 276 -21.19 -13.51 10.18
C ALA A 276 -20.17 -14.63 9.92
N ALA A 277 -20.43 -15.50 8.94
CA ALA A 277 -19.48 -16.56 8.59
C ALA A 277 -18.12 -16.03 8.09
N ALA A 278 -18.11 -14.89 7.39
CA ALA A 278 -16.87 -14.24 6.96
C ALA A 278 -16.13 -13.56 8.14
N ALA A 279 -16.85 -12.96 9.07
CA ALA A 279 -16.31 -12.41 10.32
C ALA A 279 -15.70 -13.48 11.22
N ASP A 280 -16.31 -14.67 11.32
CA ASP A 280 -15.76 -15.80 12.07
C ASP A 280 -14.43 -16.26 11.48
N ARG A 281 -14.35 -16.42 10.15
CA ARG A 281 -13.10 -16.78 9.45
C ARG A 281 -12.02 -15.73 9.68
N MET A 282 -12.37 -14.45 9.60
CA MET A 282 -11.43 -13.36 9.82
C MET A 282 -10.97 -13.29 11.28
N THR A 283 -11.85 -13.59 12.24
CA THR A 283 -11.51 -13.68 13.66
C THR A 283 -10.46 -14.77 13.90
N ILE A 284 -10.67 -15.96 13.34
CA ILE A 284 -9.70 -17.07 13.42
C ILE A 284 -8.36 -16.65 12.78
N LEU A 285 -8.39 -16.03 11.60
CA LEU A 285 -7.17 -15.57 10.93
C LEU A 285 -6.38 -14.58 11.81
N LEU A 286 -7.06 -13.57 12.36
CA LEU A 286 -6.39 -12.51 13.13
C LEU A 286 -5.89 -13.02 14.50
N ARG A 287 -6.72 -13.79 15.22
CA ARG A 287 -6.41 -14.26 16.57
C ARG A 287 -5.48 -15.47 16.56
N ASP A 288 -5.81 -16.50 15.77
CA ASP A 288 -5.18 -17.81 15.87
C ASP A 288 -4.00 -17.97 14.91
N THR A 289 -4.05 -17.33 13.73
CA THR A 289 -2.99 -17.46 12.72
C THR A 289 -1.98 -16.31 12.78
N LEU A 290 -2.46 -15.06 12.80
CA LEU A 290 -1.60 -13.88 12.79
C LEU A 290 -1.21 -13.42 14.20
N ALA A 291 -2.06 -13.70 15.19
CA ALA A 291 -1.95 -13.20 16.57
C ALA A 291 -1.75 -11.67 16.63
N ASP A 292 -2.33 -10.95 15.67
CA ASP A 292 -2.25 -9.49 15.55
C ASP A 292 -3.41 -8.97 14.69
N ALA A 293 -3.96 -7.82 15.08
CA ALA A 293 -5.03 -7.14 14.35
C ALA A 293 -4.74 -5.64 14.11
N ARG A 294 -3.51 -5.20 14.42
CA ARG A 294 -3.09 -3.82 14.21
C ARG A 294 -3.21 -3.43 12.75
N THR A 295 -3.70 -2.22 12.53
CA THR A 295 -3.76 -1.58 11.22
C THR A 295 -2.46 -0.84 10.94
N PHE A 296 -1.88 -0.24 12.00
CA PHE A 296 -0.60 0.46 12.00
C PHE A 296 0.33 -0.08 13.07
N SER A 297 1.63 0.05 12.86
CA SER A 297 2.61 -0.36 13.87
C SER A 297 2.47 0.42 15.19
N LEU A 298 1.94 1.65 15.12
CA LEU A 298 1.63 2.53 16.26
C LEU A 298 0.23 2.32 16.86
N ASP A 299 -0.51 1.31 16.40
CA ASP A 299 -1.79 0.97 17.04
C ASP A 299 -1.55 0.36 18.41
N THR A 300 -2.32 0.87 19.37
CA THR A 300 -2.47 0.29 20.70
C THR A 300 -3.80 -0.46 20.76
N GLU A 301 -3.96 -1.37 21.72
CA GLU A 301 -5.26 -2.01 21.97
C GLU A 301 -6.39 -1.00 22.16
N GLU A 302 -6.12 0.12 22.84
CA GLU A 302 -7.10 1.20 23.03
C GLU A 302 -7.51 1.84 21.70
N LYS A 303 -6.59 2.03 20.74
CA LYS A 303 -6.93 2.55 19.40
C LYS A 303 -7.75 1.54 18.60
N LEU A 304 -7.40 0.25 18.69
CA LEU A 304 -8.17 -0.83 18.06
C LEU A 304 -9.58 -0.90 18.62
N TRP A 305 -9.71 -0.91 19.95
CA TRP A 305 -11.00 -0.92 20.64
C TRP A 305 -11.87 0.29 20.28
N ARG A 306 -11.30 1.50 20.16
CA ARG A 306 -12.05 2.69 19.74
C ARG A 306 -12.63 2.54 18.33
N ARG A 307 -11.86 1.99 17.38
CA ARG A 307 -12.36 1.71 16.03
C ARG A 307 -13.46 0.66 16.03
N ALA A 308 -13.27 -0.44 16.77
CA ALA A 308 -14.29 -1.47 16.91
C ALA A 308 -15.59 -0.95 17.58
N SER A 309 -15.45 -0.09 18.58
CA SER A 309 -16.60 0.52 19.27
C SER A 309 -17.40 1.45 18.35
N LEU A 310 -16.72 2.19 17.48
CA LEU A 310 -17.37 2.98 16.44
C LEU A 310 -18.17 2.06 15.50
N VAL A 311 -17.56 0.99 14.98
CA VAL A 311 -18.27 0.03 14.10
C VAL A 311 -19.51 -0.52 14.79
N ARG A 312 -19.43 -0.92 16.07
CA ARG A 312 -20.61 -1.35 16.82
C ARG A 312 -21.70 -0.29 16.92
N SER A 313 -21.33 0.97 17.09
CA SER A 313 -22.30 2.08 17.17
C SER A 313 -23.04 2.33 15.84
N MET A 314 -22.46 1.88 14.72
CA MET A 314 -23.08 1.95 13.40
C MET A 314 -24.00 0.75 13.10
N ALA A 315 -23.85 -0.35 13.83
CA ALA A 315 -24.66 -1.54 13.65
C ALA A 315 -26.09 -1.28 14.18
N GLY A 316 -27.00 -0.95 13.27
CA GLY A 316 -28.45 -0.88 13.50
C GLY A 316 -29.16 -2.21 13.27
#